data_AF-A0A960FXG8-F1
#
_entry.id   AF-A0A960FXG8-F1
#
_cell.length_a   1.000
_cell.length_b   1.000
_cell.length_c   1.000
_cell.angle_alpha   90.00
_cell.angle_beta   90.00
_cell.angle_gamma   90.00
#
_symmetry.space_group_name_H-M   'P 1'
#
loop_
_entity.id
_entity.type
_entity.pdbx_description
1 polymer ?
#
loop_
_entity_poly.entity_id
_entity_poly.type
_entity_poly.pdbx_seq_one_letter_code
_entity_poly.pdbx_strand_id
1 'polypeptide(L)' 'MDVHARSTVGYALDPESGQVWQRRMGADPGEVVGWVRSLPGPVKAGYEAGPTGYGLARLLLAAGVPTEV' A
#
# COMPACT_ATOMS: atom_id res chain seq x y z
N MET A 1 4.90 -2.95 -1.03
CA MET A 1 3.85 -3.04 -2.06
C MET A 1 4.53 -3.18 -3.39
N ASP A 2 4.08 -4.11 -4.21
CA ASP A 2 4.61 -4.33 -5.55
C ASP A 2 3.67 -3.68 -6.57
N VAL A 3 4.15 -2.61 -7.21
CA VAL A 3 3.34 -1.75 -8.08
C VAL A 3 3.75 -1.90 -9.53
N HIS A 4 2.81 -2.38 -10.34
CA HIS A 4 2.95 -2.48 -11.79
C HIS A 4 1.97 -1.55 -12.48
N ALA A 5 2.21 -1.27 -13.77
CA ALA A 5 1.40 -0.36 -14.58
C ALA A 5 -0.12 -0.67 -14.62
N ARG A 6 -0.53 -1.90 -14.27
CA ARG A 6 -1.94 -2.35 -14.34
C ARG A 6 -2.49 -2.93 -13.04
N SER A 7 -1.64 -3.23 -12.08
CA SER A 7 -2.07 -3.81 -10.81
C SER A 7 -1.07 -3.55 -9.70
N THR A 8 -1.58 -3.39 -8.49
CA THR A 8 -0.78 -3.34 -7.27
C THR A 8 -1.02 -4.60 -6.45
N VAL A 9 0.03 -5.22 -5.95
CA VAL A 9 -0.07 -6.28 -4.94
C VAL A 9 0.38 -5.73 -3.59
N GLY A 10 -0.52 -5.78 -2.63
CA GLY A 10 -0.28 -5.37 -1.26
C GLY A 10 -0.13 -6.58 -0.33
N TYR A 11 0.86 -6.50 0.55
CA TYR A 11 1.03 -7.39 1.70
C TYR A 11 1.08 -6.52 2.96
N ALA A 12 0.31 -6.91 3.97
CA ALA A 12 0.34 -6.30 5.30
C ALA A 12 0.61 -7.41 6.32
N LEU A 13 1.53 -7.16 7.24
CA LEU A 13 1.89 -8.06 8.34
C LEU A 13 1.61 -7.32 9.64
N ASP A 14 0.84 -7.95 10.52
CA ASP A 14 0.81 -7.59 11.94
C ASP A 14 1.92 -8.37 12.66
N PRO A 15 2.99 -7.70 13.13
CA PRO A 15 4.11 -8.37 13.77
C PRO A 15 3.79 -8.92 15.15
N GLU A 16 2.73 -8.46 15.82
CA GLU A 16 2.34 -8.94 17.15
C GLU A 16 1.61 -10.28 17.06
N SER A 17 0.59 -10.37 16.21
CA SER A 17 -0.18 -11.61 16.01
C SER A 17 0.44 -12.55 14.97
N GLY A 18 1.33 -12.04 14.10
CA GLY A 18 1.82 -12.74 12.92
C GLY A 18 0.81 -12.83 11.77
N GLN A 19 -0.33 -12.13 11.86
CA GLN A 19 -1.37 -12.18 10.83
C GLN A 19 -0.92 -11.46 9.55
N VAL A 20 -1.22 -12.07 8.40
CA VAL A 20 -0.89 -11.52 7.09
C VAL A 20 -2.16 -11.31 6.27
N TRP A 21 -2.29 -10.13 5.69
CA TRP A 21 -3.29 -9.81 4.68
C TRP A 21 -2.62 -9.61 3.34
N GLN A 22 -3.20 -10.21 2.31
CA GLN A 22 -2.76 -10.04 0.92
C GLN A 22 -3.95 -9.57 0.08
N ARG A 23 -3.72 -8.58 -0.77
CA ARG A 23 -4.71 -8.15 -1.76
C ARG A 23 -4.05 -7.74 -3.07
N ARG A 24 -4.63 -8.20 -4.18
CA ARG A 24 -4.37 -7.64 -5.51
C ARG A 24 -5.41 -6.58 -5.81
N MET A 25 -4.95 -5.42 -6.24
CA MET A 25 -5.74 -4.24 -6.55
C MET A 25 -5.44 -3.83 -7.99
N GLY A 26 -6.39 -3.13 -8.62
CA GLY A 26 -6.22 -2.55 -9.95
C GLY A 26 -5.21 -1.40 -9.97
N ALA A 27 -5.19 -0.66 -11.08
CA ALA A 27 -4.34 0.52 -11.23
C ALA A 27 -4.89 1.77 -10.52
N ASP A 28 -6.11 1.70 -9.97
CA ASP A 28 -6.73 2.82 -9.25
C ASP A 28 -6.06 3.02 -7.88
N PRO A 29 -5.38 4.15 -7.64
CA PRO A 29 -4.79 4.45 -6.35
C PRO A 29 -5.81 4.53 -5.21
N GLY A 30 -7.06 4.87 -5.50
CA GLY A 30 -8.15 4.92 -4.53
C GLY A 30 -8.43 3.55 -3.91
N GLU A 31 -8.30 2.48 -4.69
CA GLU A 31 -8.44 1.11 -4.19
C GLU A 31 -7.35 0.78 -3.17
N VAL A 32 -6.12 1.22 -3.43
CA VAL A 32 -4.97 1.01 -2.53
C VAL A 32 -5.14 1.75 -1.21
N VAL A 33 -5.53 3.02 -1.25
CA VAL A 33 -5.80 3.80 -0.04
C VAL A 33 -6.96 3.21 0.76
N GLY A 34 -8.03 2.77 0.07
CA GLY A 34 -9.17 2.12 0.69
C GLY A 34 -8.79 0.81 1.39
N TRP A 35 -7.95 -0.02 0.76
CA TRP A 35 -7.45 -1.23 1.39
C TRP A 35 -6.58 -0.94 2.61
N VAL A 36 -5.64 0.01 2.50
CA VAL A 36 -4.78 0.40 3.65
C VAL A 36 -5.61 0.86 4.84
N ARG A 37 -6.66 1.67 4.60
CA ARG A 37 -7.57 2.14 5.65
C ARG A 37 -8.43 1.02 6.28
N SER A 38 -8.59 -0.11 5.60
CA SER A 38 -9.35 -1.25 6.12
C SER A 38 -8.53 -2.15 7.05
N LEU A 39 -7.21 -1.98 7.10
CA LEU A 39 -6.34 -2.77 7.96
C LEU A 39 -6.42 -2.29 9.42
N PRO A 40 -6.28 -3.19 10.40
CA PRO A 40 -6.30 -2.82 11.79
C PRO A 40 -5.04 -2.04 12.20
N GLY A 41 -5.23 -1.00 13.02
CA GLY A 41 -4.15 -0.26 13.65
C GLY A 41 -3.37 0.70 12.73
N PRO A 42 -2.30 1.32 13.25
CA PRO A 42 -1.45 2.19 12.44
C PRO A 42 -0.67 1.37 11.40
N VAL A 43 -0.80 1.74 10.14
CA VAL A 43 -0.10 1.08 9.02
C VAL A 43 1.11 1.91 8.58
N LYS A 44 2.24 1.25 8.34
CA LYS A 44 3.37 1.80 7.59
C LYS A 44 3.50 1.07 6.26
N ALA A 45 3.69 1.81 5.18
CA ALA A 45 3.82 1.24 3.85
C ALA A 45 5.29 1.24 3.40
N GLY A 46 5.84 0.06 3.12
CA GLY A 46 7.04 -0.08 2.28
C GLY A 46 6.63 -0.08 0.81
N TYR A 47 7.23 0.79 0.02
CA TYR A 47 6.81 1.06 -1.36
C TYR A 47 7.98 0.88 -2.33
N GLU A 48 7.92 -0.13 -3.20
CA GLU A 48 8.91 -0.29 -4.27
C GLU A 48 8.25 0.10 -5.61
N ALA A 49 8.84 1.11 -6.27
CA ALA A 49 8.32 1.65 -7.51
C ALA A 49 9.27 1.48 -8.68
N GLY A 50 8.72 1.02 -9.81
CA GLY A 50 9.30 1.32 -11.12
C GLY A 50 9.23 2.83 -11.46
N PRO A 51 9.85 3.27 -12.56
CA PRO A 51 10.07 4.69 -12.89
C PRO A 51 8.83 5.61 -12.94
N THR A 52 7.62 5.03 -12.97
CA THR A 52 6.34 5.74 -12.95
C THR A 52 5.68 5.87 -11.55
N GLY A 53 6.30 5.36 -10.48
CA GLY A 53 5.58 5.03 -9.23
C GLY A 53 5.41 6.12 -8.16
N TYR A 54 6.05 7.28 -8.24
CA TYR A 54 5.95 8.27 -7.13
C TYR A 54 4.53 8.82 -6.87
N GLY A 55 3.58 8.64 -7.79
CA GLY A 55 2.18 9.07 -7.61
C GLY A 55 1.47 8.37 -6.44
N LEU A 56 1.65 7.06 -6.29
CA LEU A 56 0.98 6.30 -5.22
C LEU A 56 1.59 6.62 -3.84
N ALA A 57 2.91 6.75 -3.76
CA ALA A 57 3.58 7.17 -2.52
C ALA A 57 3.06 8.52 -2.01
N ARG A 58 2.87 9.51 -2.91
CA ARG A 58 2.31 10.82 -2.54
C ARG A 58 0.87 10.72 -2.03
N LEU A 59 0.05 9.86 -2.64
CA LEU A 59 -1.34 9.65 -2.22
C LEU A 59 -1.43 8.98 -0.85
N LEU A 60 -0.55 8.02 -0.56
CA LEU A 60 -0.46 7.38 0.75
C LEU A 60 -0.02 8.37 1.83
N LEU A 61 1.01 9.18 1.56
CA LEU A 61 1.43 10.26 2.47
C LEU A 61 0.30 11.26 2.73
N ALA A 62 -0.42 11.70 1.69
CA ALA A 62 -1.57 12.58 1.81
C ALA A 62 -2.75 11.94 2.59
N ALA A 63 -2.86 10.62 2.56
CA ALA A 63 -3.83 9.86 3.34
C ALA A 63 -3.40 9.61 4.80
N GLY A 64 -2.24 10.14 5.22
CA GLY A 64 -1.71 9.98 6.58
C GLY A 64 -1.00 8.65 6.81
N VAL A 65 -0.64 7.93 5.75
CA VAL A 65 0.08 6.65 5.81
C VAL A 65 1.58 6.93 5.63
N PRO A 66 2.41 6.76 6.68
CA PRO A 66 3.85 6.86 6.53
C PRO A 66 4.34 5.89 5.47
N THR A 67 5.01 6.41 4.45
CA THR A 67 5.45 5.64 3.29
C THR A 67 6.93 5.89 3.06
N GLU A 68 7.70 4.81 3.05
CA GLU A 68 9.13 4.81 2.72
C GLU A 68 9.31 4.27 1.29
N VAL A 69 10.16 4.92 0.51
CA VAL A 69 10.48 4.61 -0.91
C VAL A 69 11.85 3.95 -0.99
#